data_AF-R7ZEW4-F1
#
_entry.id   AF-R7ZEW4-F1
#
_cell.length_a   1.000
_cell.length_b   1.000
_cell.length_c   1.000
_cell.angle_alpha   90.00
_cell.angle_beta   90.00
_cell.angle_gamma   90.00
#
_symmetry.space_group_name_H-M   'P 1'
#
loop_
_entity.id
_entity.type
_entity.pdbx_description
1 polymer ?
#
loop_
_entity_poly.entity_id
_entity_poly.type
_entity_poly.pdbx_seq_one_letter_code
_entity_poly.pdbx_strand_id
1 'polypeptide(L)'
;MMHIRKKGTFFVATVIFICGSFLILDNFFNASDDTDRVNFANHQKLLEEVAYIDAQITKTDLSNKIVSRLNVHGYTLAGGVGYTIYPDKQVIALLMYDVDSMNTERKIEIQNIVTIVAEENGFHSFAIEIKNASKK
;
A
#
# COMPACT_ATOMS: atom_id res chain seq x y z
N MET A 1 63.61 -7.75 16.06
CA MET A 1 62.66 -6.70 16.46
C MET A 1 61.33 -7.00 15.76
N MET A 2 60.25 -7.17 16.54
CA MET A 2 58.81 -7.02 16.23
C MET A 2 58.36 -6.85 14.76
N HIS A 3 57.27 -7.43 14.25
CA HIS A 3 55.97 -7.69 14.88
C HIS A 3 55.13 -8.68 14.06
N ILE A 4 54.42 -9.53 14.80
CA ILE A 4 53.32 -10.41 14.39
C ILE A 4 52.20 -9.66 13.65
N ARG A 5 51.60 -10.23 12.60
CA ARG A 5 50.24 -9.88 12.16
C ARG A 5 49.46 -11.10 11.68
N LYS A 6 48.78 -11.76 12.63
CA LYS A 6 47.74 -12.77 12.38
C LYS A 6 46.51 -12.07 11.77
N LYS A 7 46.27 -12.25 10.46
CA LYS A 7 45.06 -11.77 9.77
C LYS A 7 43.98 -12.85 9.55
N GLY A 8 44.23 -14.10 9.97
CA GLY A 8 43.35 -15.23 9.66
C GLY A 8 42.22 -15.51 10.65
N THR A 9 42.26 -14.97 11.87
CA THR A 9 41.34 -15.38 12.95
C THR A 9 40.05 -14.57 13.04
N PHE A 10 40.00 -13.37 12.43
CA PHE A 10 38.84 -12.49 12.58
C PHE A 10 37.65 -12.91 11.70
N PHE A 11 37.92 -13.59 10.57
CA PHE A 11 36.88 -13.97 9.61
C PHE A 11 36.06 -15.20 10.05
N VAL A 12 36.69 -16.14 10.77
CA VAL A 12 36.04 -17.39 11.19
C VAL A 12 35.04 -17.15 12.34
N ALA A 13 35.32 -16.19 13.23
CA ALA A 13 34.44 -15.88 14.35
C ALA A 13 33.09 -15.27 13.89
N THR A 14 33.09 -14.48 12.80
CA THR A 14 31.87 -13.85 12.27
C THR A 14 30.93 -14.87 11.62
N VAL A 15 31.47 -15.88 10.93
CA VAL A 15 30.66 -16.92 10.28
C VAL A 15 29.96 -17.83 11.29
N ILE A 16 30.63 -18.17 12.40
CA ILE A 16 30.03 -19.00 13.47
C ILE A 16 28.90 -18.24 14.19
N PHE A 17 29.03 -16.92 14.37
CA PHE A 17 27.99 -16.10 14.99
C PHE A 17 26.72 -16.03 14.14
N ILE A 18 26.85 -15.96 12.81
CA ILE A 18 25.72 -15.91 11.87
C ILE A 18 24.97 -17.26 11.86
N CYS A 19 25.68 -18.40 11.83
CA CYS A 19 25.03 -19.71 11.84
C CYS A 19 24.36 -20.06 13.18
N GLY A 20 24.94 -19.64 14.31
CA GLY A 20 24.36 -19.86 15.63
C GLY A 20 23.02 -19.14 15.84
N SER A 21 22.87 -17.94 15.26
CA SER A 21 21.62 -17.17 15.34
C SER A 21 20.45 -17.80 14.59
N PHE A 22 20.69 -18.56 13.52
CA PHE A 22 19.61 -19.22 12.78
C PHE A 22 18.99 -20.39 13.57
N LEU A 23 19.81 -21.18 14.29
CA LEU A 23 19.31 -22.31 15.08
C LEU A 23 18.52 -21.88 16.34
N ILE A 24 18.80 -20.69 16.89
CA ILE A 24 18.05 -20.14 18.02
C ILE A 24 16.69 -19.58 17.54
N LEU A 25 16.61 -19.05 16.32
CA LEU A 25 15.36 -18.55 15.75
C LEU A 25 14.35 -19.68 15.50
N ASP A 26 14.80 -20.81 14.94
CA ASP A 26 13.92 -21.96 14.66
C ASP A 26 13.29 -22.52 15.95
N ASN A 27 14.03 -22.54 17.06
CA ASN A 27 13.53 -23.01 18.34
C ASN A 27 12.60 -22.00 19.04
N PHE A 28 12.72 -20.70 18.73
CA PHE A 28 11.83 -19.65 19.25
C PHE A 28 10.49 -19.60 18.49
N PHE A 29 10.50 -19.89 17.18
CA PHE A 29 9.27 -19.93 16.38
C PHE A 29 8.47 -21.24 16.54
N ASN A 30 9.11 -22.38 16.83
CA ASN A 30 8.41 -23.67 17.01
C ASN A 30 7.75 -23.88 18.38
N ALA A 31 7.91 -22.94 19.32
CA ALA A 31 7.31 -23.01 20.66
C ALA A 31 6.08 -22.07 20.83
N SER A 32 5.55 -21.53 19.73
CA SER A 32 4.32 -20.75 19.77
C SER A 32 3.11 -21.69 19.82
N ASP A 33 2.48 -21.66 20.98
CA ASP A 33 1.26 -22.33 21.41
C ASP A 33 0.14 -22.24 20.36
N ASP A 34 -0.67 -23.29 20.24
CA ASP A 34 -1.59 -23.60 19.13
C ASP A 34 -2.83 -22.66 19.04
N THR A 35 -2.76 -21.47 19.64
CA THR A 35 -3.82 -20.45 19.68
C THR A 35 -3.64 -19.33 18.66
N ASP A 36 -2.45 -19.15 18.07
CA ASP A 36 -2.17 -18.07 17.11
C ASP A 36 -2.51 -18.40 15.64
N ARG A 37 -2.65 -19.68 15.29
CA ARG A 37 -2.81 -20.12 13.89
C ARG A 37 -4.11 -19.63 13.23
N VAL A 38 -5.16 -19.38 14.02
CA VAL A 38 -6.45 -18.85 13.53
C VAL A 38 -6.36 -17.35 13.20
N ASN A 39 -5.47 -16.60 13.85
CA ASN A 39 -5.23 -15.18 13.56
C ASN A 39 -4.28 -14.97 12.38
N PHE A 40 -3.23 -15.79 12.25
CA PHE A 40 -2.29 -15.68 11.12
C PHE A 40 -2.92 -16.04 9.77
N ALA A 41 -3.79 -17.06 9.71
CA ALA A 41 -4.47 -17.43 8.47
C ALA A 41 -5.40 -16.32 7.96
N ASN A 42 -6.11 -15.65 8.88
CA ASN A 42 -6.93 -14.48 8.54
C ASN A 42 -6.09 -13.28 8.10
N HIS A 43 -4.93 -13.06 8.74
CA HIS A 43 -4.01 -11.99 8.35
C HIS A 43 -3.38 -12.23 6.98
N GLN A 44 -2.95 -13.46 6.69
CA GLN A 44 -2.39 -13.85 5.39
C GLN A 44 -3.41 -13.65 4.26
N LYS A 45 -4.65 -14.10 4.46
CA LYS A 45 -5.74 -13.93 3.49
C LYS A 45 -6.04 -12.46 3.20
N LEU A 46 -6.00 -11.62 4.24
CA LEU A 46 -6.18 -10.18 4.07
C LEU A 46 -5.06 -9.55 3.23
N LEU A 47 -3.80 -9.93 3.48
CA LEU A 47 -2.66 -9.43 2.70
C LEU A 47 -2.75 -9.86 1.23
N GLU A 48 -3.19 -11.09 0.98
CA GLU A 48 -3.45 -11.59 -0.37
C GLU A 48 -4.57 -10.81 -1.07
N GLU A 49 -5.64 -10.47 -0.37
CA GLU A 49 -6.73 -9.65 -0.91
C GLU A 49 -6.27 -8.23 -1.24
N VAL A 50 -5.51 -7.58 -0.35
CA VAL A 50 -4.92 -6.25 -0.60
C VAL A 50 -3.99 -6.30 -1.82
N ALA A 51 -3.10 -7.30 -1.89
CA ALA A 51 -2.18 -7.45 -3.02
C ALA A 51 -2.92 -7.74 -4.34
N TYR A 52 -3.99 -8.52 -4.29
CA TYR A 52 -4.84 -8.78 -5.44
C TYR A 52 -5.48 -7.48 -5.97
N ILE A 53 -6.07 -6.67 -5.08
CA ILE A 53 -6.70 -5.40 -5.45
C ILE A 53 -5.66 -4.42 -6.03
N ASP A 54 -4.50 -4.29 -5.41
CA ASP A 54 -3.39 -3.45 -5.89
C ASP A 54 -2.92 -3.86 -7.30
N ALA A 55 -2.79 -5.17 -7.54
CA ALA A 55 -2.46 -5.71 -8.85
C ALA A 55 -3.56 -5.41 -9.88
N GLN A 56 -4.85 -5.49 -9.52
CA GLN A 56 -5.95 -5.12 -10.42
C GLN A 56 -5.96 -3.62 -10.73
N ILE A 57 -5.71 -2.75 -9.75
CA ILE A 57 -5.61 -1.30 -9.96
C ILE A 57 -4.54 -0.99 -11.00
N THR A 58 -3.37 -1.62 -10.85
CA THR A 58 -2.26 -1.47 -11.79
C THR A 58 -2.62 -2.03 -13.18
N LYS A 59 -3.15 -3.25 -13.23
CA LYS A 59 -3.51 -3.91 -14.50
C LYS A 59 -4.59 -3.17 -15.29
N THR A 60 -5.51 -2.50 -14.59
CA THR A 60 -6.62 -1.77 -15.22
C THR A 60 -6.26 -0.33 -15.59
N ASP A 61 -5.06 0.14 -15.26
CA ASP A 61 -4.65 1.54 -15.40
C ASP A 61 -5.69 2.51 -14.79
N LEU A 62 -6.29 2.12 -13.65
CA LEU A 62 -7.45 2.81 -13.08
C LEU A 62 -7.15 4.30 -12.82
N SER A 63 -5.97 4.62 -12.28
CA SER A 63 -5.52 5.99 -12.04
C SER A 63 -5.55 6.84 -13.31
N ASN A 64 -5.03 6.31 -14.42
CA ASN A 64 -4.95 7.03 -15.69
C ASN A 64 -6.35 7.27 -16.26
N LYS A 65 -7.25 6.29 -16.14
CA LYS A 65 -8.64 6.41 -16.57
C LYS A 65 -9.40 7.47 -15.74
N ILE A 66 -9.21 7.49 -14.43
CA ILE A 66 -9.79 8.51 -13.54
C ILE A 66 -9.28 9.89 -13.93
N VAL A 67 -7.96 10.08 -14.04
CA VAL A 67 -7.36 11.36 -14.41
C VAL A 67 -7.85 11.82 -15.78
N SER A 68 -7.86 10.93 -16.77
CA SER A 68 -8.34 11.25 -18.11
C SER A 68 -9.81 11.68 -18.10
N ARG A 69 -10.67 10.96 -17.38
CA ARG A 69 -12.10 11.29 -17.34
C ARG A 69 -12.35 12.61 -16.62
N LEU A 70 -11.67 12.85 -15.50
CA LEU A 70 -11.76 14.14 -14.79
C LEU A 70 -11.32 15.30 -15.68
N ASN A 71 -10.20 15.16 -16.41
CA ASN A 71 -9.71 16.20 -17.31
C ASN A 71 -10.68 16.52 -18.46
N VAL A 72 -11.34 15.51 -19.03
CA VAL A 72 -12.39 15.70 -20.06
C VAL A 72 -13.55 16.55 -19.52
N HIS A 73 -13.86 16.44 -18.24
CA HIS A 73 -14.89 17.23 -17.55
C HIS A 73 -14.36 18.55 -16.95
N GLY A 74 -13.12 18.96 -17.26
CA GLY A 74 -12.54 20.22 -16.78
C GLY A 74 -12.02 20.17 -15.33
N TYR A 75 -11.82 18.98 -14.77
CA TYR A 75 -11.29 18.78 -13.43
C TYR A 75 -9.84 18.29 -13.46
N THR A 76 -8.93 19.10 -12.92
CA THR A 76 -7.51 18.76 -12.84
C THR A 76 -7.11 18.41 -11.43
N LEU A 77 -6.39 17.30 -11.27
CA LEU A 77 -5.78 16.93 -9.99
C LEU A 77 -4.50 17.75 -9.78
N ALA A 78 -4.24 18.11 -8.52
CA ALA A 78 -2.98 18.71 -8.10
C ALA A 78 -1.81 17.71 -8.12
N GLY A 79 -2.14 16.41 -8.12
CA GLY A 79 -1.19 15.30 -8.17
C GLY A 79 -1.84 14.08 -8.80
N GLY A 80 -1.66 12.92 -8.18
CA GLY A 80 -2.23 11.66 -8.63
C GLY A 80 -3.48 11.22 -7.89
N VAL A 81 -3.90 10.00 -8.19
CA VAL A 81 -4.92 9.26 -7.47
C VAL A 81 -4.21 8.37 -6.43
N GLY A 82 -4.63 8.46 -5.17
CA GLY A 82 -4.14 7.61 -4.09
C GLY A 82 -5.16 6.50 -3.78
N TYR A 83 -4.67 5.36 -3.31
CA TYR A 83 -5.51 4.24 -2.88
C TYR A 83 -5.16 3.84 -1.46
N THR A 84 -6.19 3.61 -0.66
CA THR A 84 -6.04 3.04 0.67
C THR A 84 -6.98 1.85 0.80
N ILE A 85 -6.43 0.68 1.08
CA ILE A 85 -7.18 -0.57 1.18
C ILE A 85 -7.06 -1.07 2.61
N TYR A 86 -8.17 -1.05 3.33
CA TYR A 86 -8.37 -1.66 4.64
C TYR A 86 -9.25 -2.90 4.50
N PRO A 87 -9.24 -3.83 5.49
CA PRO A 87 -10.14 -4.98 5.51
C PRO A 87 -11.63 -4.65 5.29
N ASP A 88 -12.06 -3.52 5.83
CA ASP A 88 -13.45 -3.11 5.92
C ASP A 88 -13.77 -1.89 5.04
N LYS A 89 -12.75 -1.22 4.49
CA LYS A 89 -12.91 0.03 3.76
C LYS A 89 -11.89 0.16 2.64
N GLN A 90 -12.34 0.50 1.45
CA GLN A 90 -11.49 0.83 0.31
C GLN A 90 -11.71 2.29 -0.05
N VAL A 91 -10.63 3.05 -0.27
CA VAL A 91 -10.69 4.50 -0.50
C VAL A 91 -9.88 4.90 -1.72
N ILE A 92 -10.50 5.68 -2.61
CA ILE A 92 -9.83 6.45 -3.66
C ILE A 92 -9.69 7.89 -3.15
N ALA A 93 -8.44 8.34 -3.01
CA ALA A 93 -8.13 9.71 -2.62
C ALA A 93 -7.74 10.55 -3.85
N LEU A 94 -8.41 11.68 -4.03
CA LEU A 94 -8.14 12.65 -5.09
C LEU A 94 -7.52 13.90 -4.47
N LEU A 95 -6.29 14.24 -4.88
CA LEU A 95 -5.63 15.48 -4.46
C LEU A 95 -5.98 16.60 -5.43
N MET A 96 -6.67 17.65 -4.95
CA MET A 96 -7.11 18.78 -5.77
C MET A 96 -6.82 20.11 -5.07
N TYR A 97 -6.69 21.19 -5.83
CA TYR A 97 -6.55 22.53 -5.26
C TYR A 97 -7.90 23.12 -4.85
N ASP A 98 -7.86 23.98 -3.82
CA ASP A 98 -8.95 24.84 -3.38
C ASP A 98 -10.27 24.09 -3.05
N VAL A 99 -10.14 22.83 -2.58
CA VAL A 99 -11.26 21.94 -2.19
C VAL A 99 -12.17 22.55 -1.13
N ASP A 100 -11.62 23.39 -0.24
CA ASP A 100 -12.39 24.07 0.82
C ASP A 100 -13.35 25.13 0.24
N SER A 101 -12.99 25.70 -0.91
CA SER A 101 -13.84 26.66 -1.65
C SER A 101 -14.75 26.00 -2.68
N MET A 102 -14.57 24.70 -2.92
CA MET A 102 -15.35 23.94 -3.89
C MET A 102 -16.78 23.72 -3.37
N ASN A 103 -17.76 24.09 -4.18
CA ASN A 103 -19.17 23.88 -3.86
C ASN A 103 -19.54 22.38 -3.83
N THR A 104 -20.67 22.06 -3.20
CA THR A 104 -21.13 20.68 -3.02
C THR A 104 -21.43 20.00 -4.35
N GLU A 105 -22.04 20.72 -5.31
CA GLU A 105 -22.39 20.18 -6.62
C GLU A 105 -21.16 19.66 -7.38
N ARG A 106 -20.08 20.44 -7.40
CA ARG A 106 -18.82 20.04 -8.02
C ARG A 106 -18.17 18.85 -7.33
N LYS A 107 -18.24 18.77 -5.99
CA LYS A 107 -17.75 17.60 -5.24
C LYS A 107 -18.52 16.34 -5.61
N ILE A 108 -19.85 16.45 -5.71
CA ILE A 108 -20.72 15.33 -6.11
C ILE A 108 -20.41 14.89 -7.53
N GLU A 109 -20.24 15.82 -8.47
CA GLU A 109 -19.93 15.47 -9.85
C GLU A 109 -18.58 14.74 -9.96
N ILE A 110 -17.55 15.24 -9.29
CA ILE A 110 -16.23 14.57 -9.25
C ILE A 110 -16.36 13.17 -8.67
N GLN A 111 -17.10 13.01 -7.57
CA GLN A 111 -17.35 11.70 -6.98
C GLN A 111 -18.08 10.78 -7.95
N ASN A 112 -19.14 11.24 -8.62
CA ASN A 112 -19.87 10.44 -9.61
C ASN A 112 -18.98 10.00 -10.77
N ILE A 113 -18.15 10.89 -11.31
CA ILE A 113 -17.20 10.55 -12.39
C ILE A 113 -16.27 9.42 -11.94
N VAL A 114 -15.69 9.56 -10.74
CA VAL A 114 -14.74 8.56 -10.23
C VAL A 114 -15.44 7.25 -9.89
N THR A 115 -16.66 7.28 -9.34
CA THR A 115 -17.47 6.08 -9.10
C THR A 115 -17.73 5.33 -10.39
N ILE A 116 -18.21 6.02 -11.44
CA ILE A 116 -18.50 5.40 -12.73
C ILE A 116 -17.25 4.75 -13.31
N VAL A 117 -16.10 5.45 -13.29
CA VAL A 117 -14.84 4.88 -13.79
C VAL A 117 -14.41 3.68 -12.95
N ALA A 118 -14.57 3.70 -11.63
CA ALA A 118 -14.25 2.56 -10.77
C ALA A 118 -15.15 1.35 -11.09
N GLU A 119 -16.47 1.56 -11.19
CA GLU A 119 -17.45 0.52 -11.50
C GLU A 119 -17.24 -0.08 -12.89
N GLU A 120 -16.96 0.74 -13.91
CA GLU A 120 -16.61 0.29 -15.27
C GLU A 120 -15.38 -0.63 -15.29
N ASN A 121 -14.53 -0.57 -14.26
CA ASN A 121 -13.32 -1.39 -14.12
C ASN A 121 -13.45 -2.48 -13.04
N GLY A 122 -14.66 -2.74 -12.55
CA GLY A 122 -14.96 -3.83 -11.61
C GLY A 122 -14.72 -3.49 -10.13
N PHE A 123 -14.57 -2.21 -9.81
CA PHE A 123 -14.33 -1.74 -8.45
C PHE A 123 -15.59 -1.07 -7.87
N HIS A 124 -16.38 -1.82 -7.10
CA HIS A 124 -17.69 -1.35 -6.60
C HIS A 124 -17.69 -0.85 -5.16
N SER A 125 -16.60 -1.06 -4.42
CA SER A 125 -16.57 -0.86 -2.95
C SER A 125 -15.75 0.36 -2.51
N PHE A 126 -15.26 1.16 -3.44
CA PHE A 126 -14.42 2.31 -3.11
C PHE A 126 -15.23 3.51 -2.68
N ALA A 127 -14.95 4.02 -1.48
CA ALA A 127 -15.33 5.36 -1.08
C ALA A 127 -14.40 6.39 -1.74
N ILE A 128 -14.93 7.56 -2.08
CA ILE A 128 -14.14 8.61 -2.75
C ILE A 128 -13.94 9.79 -1.80
N GLU A 129 -12.67 10.11 -1.54
CA GLU A 129 -12.27 11.23 -0.70
C GLU A 129 -11.53 12.28 -1.53
N ILE A 130 -12.07 13.50 -1.58
CA ILE A 130 -11.40 14.65 -2.21
C ILE A 130 -10.65 15.39 -1.11
N LYS A 131 -9.33 15.51 -1.25
CA LYS A 131 -8.46 16.18 -0.27
C LYS A 131 -7.83 17.41 -0.89
N ASN A 132 -7.69 18.45 -0.06
CA ASN A 132 -6.99 19.66 -0.46
C ASN A 132 -5.49 19.36 -0.58
N ALA A 133 -4.90 19.65 -1.73
CA ALA A 133 -3.45 19.62 -1.89
C ALA A 133 -2.84 20.80 -1.13
N SER A 134 -1.85 20.55 -0.29
CA SER A 134 -1.11 21.63 0.37
C SER A 134 -0.56 22.58 -0.70
N LYS A 135 -0.81 23.89 -0.53
CA LYS A 135 -0.24 24.92 -1.41
C LYS A 135 1.29 24.84 -1.30
N LYS A 136 1.98 24.76 -2.44
CA LYS A 136 3.43 24.91 -2.51
C LYS A 136 3.84 26.33 -2.15
#